data_AF-A0A7G8E7P1-F1
#
_entry.id   AF-A0A7G8E7P1-F1
#
_cell.length_a   1.000
_cell.length_b   1.000
_cell.length_c   1.000
_cell.angle_alpha   90.00
_cell.angle_beta   90.00
_cell.angle_gamma   90.00
#
_symmetry.space_group_name_H-M   'P 1'
#
loop_
_entity.id
_entity.type
_entity.pdbx_description
1 polymer ?
#
loop_
_entity_poly.entity_id
_entity_poly.type
_entity_poly.pdbx_seq_one_letter_code
_entity_poly.pdbx_strand_id
1 'polypeptide(L)'
;MLSTKAGKEIYVVPIVAGDTYGFEVRSGAPGGVENARKGTKSSRANFCCLLSGAPITGDYLKEEGNSGRMGAWMMAVAAAGKRGRVYMAPSPDDEDIARKANPAWKPDVIISGTTQYLGVKPYGMESFGDLFTDRQLEALNTFADLVQEVREHVKADSAKAGRAKNESALCDSTWIGSYADAVATGLAFAISRSVDRGSTSCSWDSCPKMEALRNIFGRQAIPMTWDFAEGNPFSESSGNWMNNIEWGAKSIRMLPARKKGFSCQDDASRQKISMGKIVSTDPPYYDNIPYADLSDFFYVWLRRSLKSVYPELFATLAVPKAEELVAFAYRHDGKSGAEDFFLNGMTNAMQ
;
A
#
# COMPACT_ATOMS: atom_id res chain seq x y z
N MET A 1 -8.96 20.36 -2.30
CA MET A 1 -8.95 20.72 -3.75
C MET A 1 -9.00 19.45 -4.59
N LEU A 2 -9.80 19.43 -5.67
CA LEU A 2 -9.91 18.30 -6.60
C LEU A 2 -9.19 18.56 -7.93
N SER A 3 -9.22 19.79 -8.45
CA SER A 3 -8.36 20.20 -9.56
C SER A 3 -7.86 21.62 -9.31
N THR A 4 -6.56 21.86 -9.55
CA THR A 4 -5.96 23.20 -9.46
C THR A 4 -5.56 23.76 -10.83
N LYS A 5 -6.13 23.21 -11.91
CA LYS A 5 -5.86 23.68 -13.27
C LYS A 5 -6.50 25.06 -13.48
N ALA A 6 -5.71 26.02 -13.96
CA ALA A 6 -6.17 27.38 -14.21
C ALA A 6 -7.42 27.43 -15.10
N GLY A 7 -8.48 28.07 -14.63
CA GLY A 7 -9.78 28.19 -15.33
C GLY A 7 -10.61 26.90 -15.35
N LYS A 8 -10.18 25.86 -14.62
CA LYS A 8 -10.88 24.58 -14.43
C LYS A 8 -10.72 24.09 -12.98
N GLU A 9 -10.63 25.01 -12.04
CA GLU A 9 -10.50 24.69 -10.63
C GLU A 9 -11.77 24.01 -10.12
N ILE A 10 -11.59 22.94 -9.36
CA ILE A 10 -12.67 22.19 -8.73
C ILE A 10 -12.30 21.93 -7.27
N TYR A 11 -13.24 22.12 -6.36
CA TYR A 11 -13.01 21.98 -4.92
C TYR A 11 -14.27 21.52 -4.18
N VAL A 12 -14.04 20.89 -3.03
CA VAL A 12 -15.10 20.48 -2.10
C VAL A 12 -15.33 21.59 -1.09
N VAL A 13 -16.59 21.87 -0.78
CA VAL A 13 -17.01 22.83 0.26
C VAL A 13 -17.95 22.13 1.23
N PRO A 14 -17.70 22.18 2.55
CA PRO A 14 -18.68 21.74 3.54
C PRO A 14 -19.86 22.70 3.59
N ILE A 15 -21.08 22.17 3.61
CA ILE A 15 -22.32 22.93 3.74
C ILE A 15 -22.96 22.56 5.07
N VAL A 16 -23.14 23.54 5.95
CA VAL A 16 -23.76 23.35 7.26
C VAL A 16 -25.23 23.76 7.18
N ALA A 17 -26.12 22.88 7.63
CA ALA A 17 -27.56 23.09 7.69
C ALA A 17 -28.08 22.69 9.08
N GLY A 18 -28.18 23.68 9.99
CA GLY A 18 -28.56 23.44 11.38
C GLY A 18 -27.49 22.63 12.11
N ASP A 19 -27.88 21.46 12.60
CA ASP A 19 -27.04 20.48 13.31
C ASP A 19 -26.46 19.40 12.38
N THR A 20 -26.68 19.51 11.07
CA THR A 20 -26.15 18.61 10.05
C THR A 20 -25.20 19.32 9.10
N TYR A 21 -24.33 18.56 8.44
CA TYR A 21 -23.51 19.09 7.35
C TYR A 21 -23.34 18.05 6.24
N GLY A 22 -23.01 18.53 5.05
CA GLY A 22 -22.67 17.72 3.88
C GLY A 22 -21.58 18.36 3.04
N PHE A 23 -21.35 17.84 1.85
CA PHE A 23 -20.30 18.33 0.94
C PHE A 23 -20.87 18.67 -0.44
N GLU A 24 -20.48 19.83 -0.96
CA GLU A 24 -20.74 20.23 -2.35
C GLU A 24 -19.44 20.27 -3.14
N VAL A 25 -19.51 19.94 -4.44
CA VAL A 25 -18.42 20.16 -5.38
C VAL A 25 -18.70 21.42 -6.19
N ARG A 26 -17.79 22.39 -6.13
CA ARG A 26 -17.91 23.68 -6.82
C ARG A 26 -16.80 23.87 -7.85
N SER A 27 -17.10 24.66 -8.88
CA SER A 27 -16.18 25.01 -9.96
C SER A 27 -15.81 26.50 -9.94
N GLY A 28 -14.68 26.81 -10.56
CA GLY A 28 -14.14 28.17 -10.66
C GLY A 28 -13.14 28.51 -9.57
N ALA A 29 -12.45 29.65 -9.71
CA ALA A 29 -11.50 30.12 -8.72
C ALA A 29 -12.22 30.29 -7.36
N PRO A 30 -11.87 29.51 -6.32
CA PRO A 30 -12.46 29.69 -5.02
C PRO A 30 -12.24 31.13 -4.55
N GLY A 31 -13.29 31.82 -4.12
CA GLY A 31 -13.12 32.95 -3.20
C GLY A 31 -12.46 32.41 -1.94
N GLY A 32 -11.14 32.53 -1.81
CA GLY A 32 -10.36 31.90 -0.75
C GLY A 32 -9.84 30.49 -1.07
N VAL A 33 -9.07 30.34 -2.16
CA VAL A 33 -8.27 29.12 -2.47
C VAL A 33 -7.53 28.58 -1.25
N GLU A 34 -7.03 29.49 -0.41
CA GLU A 34 -6.30 29.16 0.81
C GLU A 34 -7.18 28.43 1.83
N ASN A 35 -8.44 28.82 1.99
CA ASN A 35 -9.41 28.15 2.86
C ASN A 35 -9.78 26.75 2.31
N ALA A 36 -10.01 26.64 0.99
CA ALA A 36 -10.30 25.35 0.34
C ALA A 36 -9.11 24.37 0.36
N ARG A 37 -7.88 24.88 0.53
CA ARG A 37 -6.66 24.06 0.72
C ARG A 37 -6.43 23.71 2.19
N LYS A 38 -6.74 24.62 3.11
CA LYS A 38 -6.55 24.41 4.55
C LYS A 38 -7.56 23.43 5.13
N GLY A 39 -8.79 23.42 4.61
CA GLY A 39 -9.88 22.59 5.14
C GLY A 39 -10.18 22.96 6.59
N THR A 40 -10.51 21.96 7.41
CA THR A 40 -10.78 22.13 8.86
C THR A 40 -9.52 22.14 9.72
N LYS A 41 -8.33 21.96 9.12
CA LYS A 41 -7.08 21.81 9.85
C LYS A 41 -6.57 23.16 10.35
N SER A 42 -6.46 23.32 11.67
CA SER A 42 -5.97 24.55 12.30
C SER A 42 -4.45 24.50 12.50
N SER A 43 -3.89 23.34 12.85
CA SER A 43 -2.45 23.11 12.98
C SER A 43 -2.09 21.62 12.83
N ARG A 44 -0.86 21.21 13.18
CA ARG A 44 -0.45 19.80 13.09
C ARG A 44 -1.34 18.94 14.00
N ALA A 45 -2.15 18.08 13.39
CA ALA A 45 -3.11 17.19 14.07
C ALA A 45 -4.12 17.92 14.96
N ASN A 46 -4.46 19.18 14.67
CA ASN A 46 -5.57 19.89 15.30
C ASN A 46 -6.50 20.45 14.24
N PHE A 47 -7.80 20.40 14.52
CA PHE A 47 -8.86 20.74 13.58
C PHE A 47 -9.91 21.62 14.26
N CYS A 48 -10.90 22.07 13.50
CA CYS A 48 -12.08 22.73 14.03
C CYS A 48 -13.33 21.94 13.60
N CYS A 49 -14.29 21.81 14.51
CA CYS A 49 -15.59 21.23 14.21
C CYS A 49 -16.32 22.10 13.17
N LEU A 50 -16.87 21.47 12.13
CA LEU A 50 -17.62 22.17 11.08
C LEU A 50 -18.91 22.82 11.60
N LEU A 51 -19.55 22.23 12.61
CA LEU A 51 -20.83 22.70 13.14
C LEU A 51 -20.65 23.81 14.17
N SER A 52 -19.81 23.59 15.19
CA SER A 52 -19.67 24.51 16.32
C SER A 52 -18.50 25.47 16.21
N GLY A 53 -17.56 25.22 15.29
CA GLY A 53 -16.28 25.91 15.24
C GLY A 53 -15.35 25.57 16.41
N ALA A 54 -15.75 24.69 17.33
CA ALA A 54 -14.95 24.32 18.48
C ALA A 54 -13.64 23.63 18.05
N PRO A 55 -12.53 23.88 18.77
CA PRO A 55 -11.27 23.22 18.48
C PRO A 55 -11.35 21.72 18.78
N ILE A 56 -10.87 20.92 17.83
CA ILE A 56 -10.68 19.48 17.96
C ILE A 56 -9.19 19.24 18.14
N THR A 57 -8.80 18.86 19.36
CA THR A 57 -7.38 18.69 19.71
C THR A 57 -6.83 17.36 19.20
N GLY A 58 -5.51 17.30 19.02
CA GLY A 58 -4.84 16.06 18.63
C GLY A 58 -5.00 14.92 19.64
N ASP A 59 -5.14 15.22 20.93
CA ASP A 59 -5.35 14.19 21.96
C ASP A 59 -6.77 13.64 21.94
N TYR A 60 -7.78 14.52 21.74
CA TYR A 60 -9.15 14.08 21.50
C TYR A 60 -9.21 13.15 20.28
N LEU A 61 -8.56 13.49 19.18
CA LEU A 61 -8.54 12.62 17.98
C LEU A 61 -7.90 11.25 18.23
N LYS A 62 -6.83 11.19 19.01
CA LYS A 62 -6.22 9.91 19.40
C LYS A 62 -7.17 9.11 20.27
N GLU A 63 -7.85 9.74 21.23
CA GLU A 63 -8.83 9.08 22.10
C GLU A 63 -10.01 8.52 21.29
N GLU A 64 -10.59 9.32 20.40
CA GLU A 64 -11.67 8.89 19.50
C GLU A 64 -11.22 7.75 18.58
N GLY A 65 -10.02 7.86 18.00
CA GLY A 65 -9.43 6.82 17.16
C GLY A 65 -9.21 5.51 17.89
N ASN A 66 -8.54 5.54 19.05
CA ASN A 66 -8.31 4.36 19.89
C ASN A 66 -9.62 3.78 20.45
N SER A 67 -10.69 4.58 20.52
CA SER A 67 -12.03 4.10 20.89
C SER A 67 -12.85 3.58 19.70
N GLY A 68 -12.29 3.51 18.50
CA GLY A 68 -12.97 3.03 17.29
C GLY A 68 -14.10 3.95 16.77
N ARG A 69 -14.09 5.24 17.16
CA ARG A 69 -15.14 6.21 16.76
C ARG A 69 -14.80 6.99 15.50
N MET A 70 -13.63 6.76 14.90
CA MET A 70 -13.26 7.35 13.62
C MET A 70 -13.90 6.59 12.46
N GLY A 71 -14.35 7.33 11.45
CA GLY A 71 -14.93 6.77 10.22
C GLY A 71 -14.58 7.59 9.00
N ALA A 72 -14.95 7.10 7.82
CA ALA A 72 -14.77 7.78 6.55
C ALA A 72 -16.10 8.36 6.04
N TRP A 73 -16.05 9.55 5.45
CA TRP A 73 -17.18 10.17 4.77
C TRP A 73 -16.78 10.47 3.32
N MET A 74 -17.56 9.98 2.36
CA MET A 74 -17.38 10.34 0.96
C MET A 74 -17.58 11.85 0.76
N MET A 75 -16.58 12.54 0.21
CA MET A 75 -16.63 14.00 0.01
C MET A 75 -16.94 14.39 -1.44
N ALA A 76 -16.55 13.55 -2.39
CA ALA A 76 -16.74 13.77 -3.82
C ALA A 76 -16.59 12.45 -4.60
N VAL A 77 -17.25 12.38 -5.74
CA VAL A 77 -17.07 11.32 -6.74
C VAL A 77 -16.42 11.92 -7.98
N ALA A 78 -15.37 11.26 -8.47
CA ALA A 78 -14.68 11.65 -9.69
C ALA A 78 -14.92 10.60 -10.78
N ALA A 79 -15.59 10.99 -11.86
CA ALA A 79 -16.02 10.10 -12.94
C ALA A 79 -15.39 10.48 -14.29
N ALA A 80 -15.36 9.52 -15.22
CA ALA A 80 -14.94 9.77 -16.59
C ALA A 80 -16.04 10.53 -17.36
N GLY A 81 -15.67 11.62 -18.02
CA GLY A 81 -16.55 12.38 -18.92
C GLY A 81 -16.00 12.47 -20.34
N LYS A 82 -16.83 12.93 -21.28
CA LYS A 82 -16.49 12.99 -22.72
C LYS A 82 -15.25 13.81 -23.06
N ARG A 83 -14.92 14.83 -22.26
CA ARG A 83 -13.81 15.78 -22.50
C ARG A 83 -12.83 15.85 -21.33
N GLY A 84 -12.84 14.85 -20.46
CA GLY A 84 -12.04 14.82 -19.24
C GLY A 84 -12.85 14.36 -18.04
N ARG A 85 -12.23 14.41 -16.86
CA ARG A 85 -12.86 14.01 -15.61
C ARG A 85 -13.97 14.99 -15.21
N VAL A 86 -15.05 14.47 -14.65
CA VAL A 86 -16.10 15.26 -13.99
C VAL A 86 -16.09 14.94 -12.51
N TYR A 87 -16.43 15.92 -11.68
CA TYR A 87 -16.47 15.78 -10.23
C TYR A 87 -17.85 16.16 -9.74
N MET A 88 -18.42 15.35 -8.86
CA MET A 88 -19.79 15.47 -8.38
C MET A 88 -19.82 15.30 -6.86
N ALA A 89 -20.79 15.93 -6.21
CA ALA A 89 -21.12 15.60 -4.83
C ALA A 89 -21.61 14.14 -4.77
N PRO A 90 -21.28 13.39 -3.71
CA PRO A 90 -21.78 12.04 -3.55
C PRO A 90 -23.30 12.06 -3.36
N SER A 91 -23.99 11.12 -3.99
CA SER A 91 -25.39 10.83 -3.70
C SER A 91 -25.49 9.91 -2.47
N PRO A 92 -26.65 9.86 -1.78
CA PRO A 92 -26.89 8.86 -0.73
C PRO A 92 -26.63 7.43 -1.20
N ASP A 93 -27.01 7.11 -2.44
CA ASP A 93 -26.78 5.79 -3.03
C ASP A 93 -25.29 5.45 -3.16
N ASP A 94 -24.44 6.43 -3.49
CA ASP A 94 -22.98 6.24 -3.58
C ASP A 94 -22.39 5.84 -2.22
N GLU A 95 -22.84 6.51 -1.15
CA GLU A 95 -22.41 6.19 0.21
C GLU A 95 -22.95 4.84 0.69
N ASP A 96 -24.22 4.56 0.44
CA ASP A 96 -24.85 3.31 0.83
C ASP A 96 -24.19 2.11 0.15
N ILE A 97 -23.89 2.21 -1.16
CA ILE A 97 -23.15 1.16 -1.89
C ILE A 97 -21.74 1.00 -1.32
N ALA A 98 -21.05 2.09 -1.01
CA ALA A 98 -19.71 2.04 -0.43
C ALA A 98 -19.65 1.28 0.90
N ARG A 99 -20.71 1.36 1.71
CA ARG A 99 -20.82 0.72 3.03
C ARG A 99 -21.35 -0.73 2.99
N LYS A 100 -21.79 -1.23 1.82
CA LYS A 100 -22.31 -2.60 1.68
C LYS A 100 -21.23 -3.68 1.66
N ALA A 101 -19.97 -3.31 1.40
CA ALA A 101 -18.87 -4.27 1.36
C ALA A 101 -18.68 -4.93 2.74
N ASN A 102 -18.43 -6.23 2.74
CA ASN A 102 -18.24 -7.01 3.96
C ASN A 102 -17.11 -8.04 3.73
N PRO A 103 -15.84 -7.61 3.84
CA PRO A 103 -14.70 -8.45 3.51
C PRO A 103 -14.63 -9.68 4.40
N ALA A 104 -14.54 -10.85 3.77
CA ALA A 104 -14.40 -12.13 4.48
C ALA A 104 -13.08 -12.26 5.26
N TRP A 105 -12.08 -11.46 4.91
CA TRP A 105 -10.77 -11.47 5.55
C TRP A 105 -10.16 -10.07 5.64
N LYS A 106 -9.39 -9.85 6.70
CA LYS A 106 -8.63 -8.63 6.94
C LYS A 106 -7.25 -9.01 7.51
N PRO A 107 -6.16 -8.37 7.07
CA PRO A 107 -4.85 -8.60 7.68
C PRO A 107 -4.86 -8.24 9.17
N ASP A 108 -4.42 -9.16 10.02
CA ASP A 108 -4.38 -9.04 11.49
C ASP A 108 -2.97 -8.82 12.04
N VAL A 109 -1.96 -8.69 11.16
CA VAL A 109 -0.59 -8.38 11.56
C VAL A 109 -0.55 -6.99 12.20
N ILE A 110 -0.10 -6.96 13.45
CA ILE A 110 0.02 -5.75 14.26
C ILE A 110 1.12 -4.85 13.71
N ILE A 111 0.84 -3.55 13.66
CA ILE A 111 1.77 -2.52 13.25
C ILE A 111 2.83 -2.33 14.36
N SER A 112 3.96 -3.03 14.24
CA SER A 112 5.16 -2.85 15.07
C SER A 112 5.93 -1.59 14.67
N GLY A 113 6.77 -1.04 15.56
CA GLY A 113 7.61 0.13 15.23
C GLY A 113 7.11 1.47 15.78
N THR A 114 7.85 2.55 15.49
CA THR A 114 7.63 3.88 16.08
C THR A 114 6.60 4.71 15.33
N THR A 115 6.01 5.68 16.03
CA THR A 115 5.05 6.65 15.48
C THR A 115 5.67 7.63 14.48
N GLN A 116 7.00 7.70 14.40
CA GLN A 116 7.72 8.48 13.39
C GLN A 116 7.48 7.92 11.99
N TYR A 117 7.54 6.58 11.84
CA TYR A 117 7.37 5.89 10.56
C TYR A 117 5.97 5.36 10.37
N LEU A 118 5.26 5.07 11.46
CA LEU A 118 3.90 4.52 11.44
C LEU A 118 2.99 5.45 12.22
N GLY A 119 2.75 6.62 11.62
CA GLY A 119 2.00 7.72 12.22
C GLY A 119 0.51 7.48 12.34
N VAL A 120 0.03 6.33 11.86
CA VAL A 120 -1.34 5.81 11.98
C VAL A 120 -1.65 5.24 13.36
N LYS A 121 -0.64 4.66 14.05
CA LYS A 121 -0.81 3.98 15.34
C LYS A 121 -1.51 4.83 16.42
N PRO A 122 -1.19 6.13 16.59
CA PRO A 122 -1.85 6.94 17.61
C PRO A 122 -3.36 7.11 17.43
N TYR A 123 -3.91 6.76 16.26
CA TYR A 123 -5.31 6.97 15.88
C TYR A 123 -6.10 5.65 15.83
N GLY A 124 -5.70 4.63 16.58
CA GLY A 124 -6.44 3.36 16.71
C GLY A 124 -6.29 2.38 15.54
N MET A 125 -5.37 2.64 14.60
CA MET A 125 -5.02 1.68 13.55
C MET A 125 -3.96 0.73 14.10
N GLU A 126 -4.39 -0.44 14.59
CA GLU A 126 -3.54 -1.40 15.29
C GLU A 126 -2.90 -2.43 14.34
N SER A 127 -3.63 -2.82 13.30
CA SER A 127 -3.24 -3.84 12.31
C SER A 127 -3.09 -3.24 10.91
N PHE A 128 -2.32 -3.89 10.04
CA PHE A 128 -2.21 -3.47 8.65
C PHE A 128 -3.55 -3.50 7.90
N GLY A 129 -4.51 -4.31 8.35
CA GLY A 129 -5.85 -4.31 7.80
C GLY A 129 -6.64 -3.03 8.07
N ASP A 130 -6.32 -2.28 9.13
CA ASP A 130 -6.98 -0.99 9.46
C ASP A 130 -6.65 0.13 8.47
N LEU A 131 -5.66 -0.11 7.60
CA LEU A 131 -5.24 0.82 6.54
C LEU A 131 -6.09 0.73 5.27
N PHE A 132 -7.22 0.02 5.33
CA PHE A 132 -8.09 -0.23 4.19
C PHE A 132 -9.55 -0.01 4.57
N THR A 133 -10.35 0.48 3.63
CA THR A 133 -11.81 0.42 3.75
C THR A 133 -12.32 -0.99 3.46
N ASP A 134 -13.52 -1.32 3.93
CA ASP A 134 -14.12 -2.64 3.70
C ASP A 134 -14.23 -2.98 2.20
N ARG A 135 -14.56 -2.01 1.35
CA ARG A 135 -14.60 -2.20 -0.11
C ARG A 135 -13.22 -2.36 -0.75
N GLN A 136 -12.19 -1.70 -0.22
CA GLN A 136 -10.80 -1.93 -0.66
C GLN A 136 -10.37 -3.36 -0.31
N LEU A 137 -10.66 -3.81 0.92
CA LEU A 137 -10.39 -5.17 1.35
C LEU A 137 -11.13 -6.20 0.50
N GLU A 138 -12.41 -5.98 0.20
CA GLU A 138 -13.22 -6.88 -0.64
C GLU A 138 -12.59 -7.09 -2.03
N ALA A 139 -12.21 -5.99 -2.69
CA ALA A 139 -11.56 -6.04 -4.01
C ALA A 139 -10.19 -6.73 -3.95
N LEU A 140 -9.36 -6.39 -2.96
CA LEU A 140 -8.02 -6.95 -2.82
C LEU A 140 -8.05 -8.44 -2.44
N ASN A 141 -8.99 -8.86 -1.58
CA ASN A 141 -9.23 -10.26 -1.25
C ASN A 141 -9.61 -11.05 -2.50
N THR A 142 -10.57 -10.53 -3.27
CA THR A 142 -11.00 -11.14 -4.53
C THR A 142 -9.81 -11.34 -5.48
N PHE A 143 -8.98 -10.32 -5.68
CA PHE A 143 -7.80 -10.45 -6.54
C PHE A 143 -6.78 -11.44 -5.98
N ALA A 144 -6.53 -11.43 -4.66
CA ALA A 144 -5.60 -12.35 -4.03
C ALA A 144 -6.04 -13.82 -4.16
N ASP A 145 -7.33 -14.09 -4.04
CA ASP A 145 -7.88 -15.44 -4.15
C ASP A 145 -7.85 -15.92 -5.61
N LEU A 146 -8.18 -15.04 -6.56
CA LEU A 146 -8.13 -15.32 -8.00
C LEU A 146 -6.71 -15.65 -8.51
N VAL A 147 -5.64 -15.21 -7.83
CA VAL A 147 -4.26 -15.61 -8.21
C VAL A 147 -4.10 -17.13 -8.18
N GLN A 148 -4.67 -17.80 -7.18
CA GLN A 148 -4.59 -19.26 -7.05
C GLN A 148 -5.43 -19.96 -8.13
N GLU A 149 -6.60 -19.42 -8.46
CA GLU A 149 -7.41 -19.94 -9.55
C GLU A 149 -6.71 -19.81 -10.91
N VAL A 150 -6.11 -18.64 -11.18
CA VAL A 150 -5.34 -18.42 -12.42
C VAL A 150 -4.18 -19.41 -12.51
N ARG A 151 -3.49 -19.68 -11.40
CA ARG A 151 -2.41 -20.67 -11.37
C ARG A 151 -2.90 -22.05 -11.82
N GLU A 152 -4.04 -22.52 -11.31
CA GLU A 152 -4.59 -23.82 -11.69
C GLU A 152 -5.10 -23.83 -13.14
N HIS A 153 -5.69 -22.72 -13.62
CA HIS A 153 -6.03 -22.57 -15.04
C HIS A 153 -4.80 -22.66 -15.96
N VAL A 154 -3.70 -21.99 -15.61
CA VAL A 154 -2.45 -22.05 -16.39
C VAL A 154 -1.93 -23.47 -16.50
N LYS A 155 -1.99 -24.26 -15.41
CA LYS A 155 -1.59 -25.67 -15.43
C LYS A 155 -2.50 -26.51 -16.34
N ALA A 156 -3.81 -26.37 -16.18
CA ALA A 156 -4.79 -27.12 -16.94
C ALA A 156 -4.68 -26.85 -18.45
N ASP A 157 -4.53 -25.57 -18.83
CA ASP A 157 -4.41 -25.18 -20.23
C ASP A 157 -3.07 -25.57 -20.83
N SER A 158 -1.98 -25.49 -20.06
CA SER A 158 -0.66 -25.98 -20.49
C SER A 158 -0.65 -27.49 -20.73
N ALA A 159 -1.36 -28.26 -19.92
CA ALA A 159 -1.52 -29.70 -20.09
C ALA A 159 -2.33 -30.03 -21.36
N LYS A 160 -3.45 -29.34 -21.60
CA LYS A 160 -4.26 -29.48 -22.82
C LYS A 160 -3.47 -29.11 -24.08
N ALA A 161 -2.63 -28.09 -24.00
CA ALA A 161 -1.77 -27.64 -25.11
C ALA A 161 -0.56 -28.56 -25.38
N GLY A 162 -0.38 -29.63 -24.61
CA GLY A 162 0.71 -30.60 -24.82
C GLY A 162 2.11 -30.07 -24.51
N ARG A 163 2.23 -28.94 -23.80
CA ARG A 163 3.53 -28.28 -23.52
C ARG A 163 4.41 -29.01 -22.51
N ALA A 164 3.87 -30.02 -21.82
CA ALA A 164 4.58 -30.79 -20.79
C ALA A 164 5.81 -31.56 -21.29
N LYS A 165 5.96 -31.80 -22.60
CA LYS A 165 6.89 -32.81 -23.13
C LYS A 165 8.31 -32.31 -23.46
N ASN A 166 8.53 -31.00 -23.62
CA ASN A 166 9.72 -30.52 -24.34
C ASN A 166 10.61 -29.52 -23.60
N GLU A 167 10.33 -29.17 -22.35
CA GLU A 167 11.10 -28.14 -21.65
C GLU A 167 11.61 -28.64 -20.30
N SER A 168 12.93 -28.55 -20.09
CA SER A 168 13.56 -28.88 -18.81
C SER A 168 12.98 -27.99 -17.72
N ALA A 169 12.52 -28.58 -16.63
CA ALA A 169 12.08 -27.88 -15.44
C ALA A 169 13.11 -26.85 -14.94
N LEU A 170 12.63 -25.76 -14.34
CA LEU A 170 13.48 -24.73 -13.71
C LEU A 170 13.94 -25.13 -12.29
N CYS A 171 13.25 -26.08 -11.66
CA CYS A 171 13.52 -26.62 -10.31
C CYS A 171 13.02 -28.07 -10.20
N ASP A 172 12.95 -28.66 -9.00
CA ASP A 172 12.42 -30.02 -8.75
C ASP A 172 10.91 -30.19 -9.10
N SER A 173 10.25 -29.17 -9.67
CA SER A 173 8.87 -29.21 -10.14
C SER A 173 8.78 -29.46 -11.66
N THR A 174 7.61 -29.82 -12.19
CA THR A 174 7.41 -29.82 -13.65
C THR A 174 7.53 -28.41 -14.24
N TRP A 175 7.94 -28.27 -15.50
CA TRP A 175 7.98 -26.97 -16.19
C TRP A 175 6.63 -26.24 -16.12
N ILE A 176 5.51 -26.98 -16.27
CA ILE A 176 4.16 -26.43 -16.16
C ILE A 176 3.91 -25.84 -14.78
N GLY A 177 4.36 -26.53 -13.72
CA GLY A 177 4.30 -26.03 -12.35
C GLY A 177 5.10 -24.73 -12.20
N SER A 178 6.37 -24.73 -12.60
CA SER A 178 7.23 -23.55 -12.51
C SER A 178 6.68 -22.35 -13.30
N TYR A 179 6.09 -22.58 -14.47
CA TYR A 179 5.48 -21.53 -15.27
C TYR A 179 4.22 -20.95 -14.61
N ALA A 180 3.33 -21.80 -14.10
CA ALA A 180 2.15 -21.37 -13.37
C ALA A 180 2.53 -20.60 -12.08
N ASP A 181 3.55 -21.06 -11.37
CA ASP A 181 4.11 -20.37 -10.20
C ASP A 181 4.65 -18.99 -10.58
N ALA A 182 5.40 -18.87 -11.69
CA ALA A 182 5.91 -17.59 -12.16
C ALA A 182 4.78 -16.61 -12.54
N VAL A 183 3.71 -17.08 -13.17
CA VAL A 183 2.52 -16.27 -13.48
C VAL A 183 1.86 -15.80 -12.19
N ALA A 184 1.64 -16.69 -11.22
CA ALA A 184 1.05 -16.36 -9.93
C ALA A 184 1.88 -15.30 -9.18
N THR A 185 3.21 -15.44 -9.19
CA THR A 185 4.15 -14.47 -8.60
C THR A 185 4.03 -13.09 -9.25
N GLY A 186 3.97 -13.04 -10.58
CA GLY A 186 3.78 -11.78 -11.30
C GLY A 186 2.46 -11.09 -10.96
N LEU A 187 1.37 -11.85 -10.83
CA LEU A 187 0.06 -11.32 -10.42
C LEU A 187 0.05 -10.88 -8.95
N ALA A 188 0.72 -11.60 -8.05
CA ALA A 188 0.89 -11.17 -6.67
C ALA A 188 1.67 -9.85 -6.56
N PHE A 189 2.68 -9.61 -7.41
CA PHE A 189 3.32 -8.30 -7.50
C PHE A 189 2.37 -7.20 -8.00
N ALA A 190 1.44 -7.53 -8.90
CA ALA A 190 0.38 -6.58 -9.29
C ALA A 190 -0.55 -6.25 -8.12
N ILE A 191 -0.81 -7.20 -7.21
CA ILE A 191 -1.52 -6.93 -5.94
C ILE A 191 -0.71 -5.99 -5.06
N SER A 192 0.60 -6.22 -4.87
CA SER A 192 1.46 -5.30 -4.12
C SER A 192 1.41 -3.87 -4.68
N ARG A 193 1.38 -3.71 -6.01
CA ARG A 193 1.18 -2.39 -6.64
C ARG A 193 -0.22 -1.81 -6.45
N SER A 194 -1.23 -2.67 -6.33
CA SER A 194 -2.62 -2.27 -6.09
C SER A 194 -2.79 -1.75 -4.66
N VAL A 195 -2.23 -2.44 -3.66
CA VAL A 195 -2.28 -1.97 -2.25
C VAL A 195 -1.50 -0.67 -2.04
N ASP A 196 -0.40 -0.46 -2.78
CA ASP A 196 0.36 0.80 -2.80
C ASP A 196 -0.50 2.00 -3.29
N ARG A 197 -1.60 1.77 -4.01
CA ARG A 197 -2.54 2.78 -4.52
C ARG A 197 -3.99 2.56 -4.08
N GLY A 198 -4.22 1.69 -3.10
CA GLY A 198 -5.55 1.19 -2.74
C GLY A 198 -5.74 1.06 -1.24
N SER A 199 -5.24 2.04 -0.48
CA SER A 199 -5.34 2.11 0.99
C SER A 199 -5.96 3.44 1.43
N THR A 200 -6.35 3.54 2.70
CA THR A 200 -6.84 4.79 3.34
C THR A 200 -5.74 5.83 3.52
N SER A 201 -4.49 5.52 3.13
CA SER A 201 -3.38 6.47 3.14
C SER A 201 -3.04 7.03 1.76
N CYS A 202 -3.67 6.53 0.69
CA CYS A 202 -3.47 7.04 -0.66
C CYS A 202 -4.21 8.36 -0.87
N SER A 203 -3.49 9.43 -1.18
CA SER A 203 -4.07 10.78 -1.36
C SER A 203 -4.38 11.11 -2.81
N TRP A 204 -5.21 12.13 -3.02
CA TRP A 204 -5.48 12.69 -4.35
C TRP A 204 -4.39 13.68 -4.77
N ASP A 205 -3.82 13.49 -5.97
CA ASP A 205 -3.06 14.55 -6.65
C ASP A 205 -4.02 15.43 -7.45
N SER A 206 -4.06 16.72 -7.10
CA SER A 206 -4.88 17.72 -7.80
C SER A 206 -4.08 18.60 -8.77
N CYS A 207 -2.78 18.34 -8.93
CA CYS A 207 -1.87 19.14 -9.77
C CYS A 207 -2.37 19.19 -11.24
N PRO A 208 -2.16 20.28 -12.00
CA PRO A 208 -2.64 20.35 -13.38
C PRO A 208 -2.04 19.26 -14.31
N LYS A 209 -0.91 18.67 -13.93
CA LYS A 209 -0.27 17.55 -14.64
C LYS A 209 -0.79 16.18 -14.19
N MET A 210 -1.41 16.12 -13.01
CA MET A 210 -1.78 14.89 -12.31
C MET A 210 -3.14 15.06 -11.63
N GLU A 211 -4.17 14.39 -12.15
CA GLU A 211 -5.48 14.24 -11.52
C GLU A 211 -5.69 12.75 -11.23
N ALA A 212 -4.95 12.25 -10.23
CA ALA A 212 -4.72 10.82 -10.05
C ALA A 212 -4.42 10.47 -8.58
N LEU A 213 -4.55 9.19 -8.26
CA LEU A 213 -4.11 8.64 -6.98
C LEU A 213 -2.59 8.77 -6.82
N ARG A 214 -2.17 9.24 -5.65
CA ARG A 214 -0.80 9.11 -5.15
C ARG A 214 -0.68 7.83 -4.36
N ASN A 215 0.49 7.19 -4.48
CA ASN A 215 0.79 6.00 -3.73
C ASN A 215 1.04 6.30 -2.24
N ILE A 216 0.91 5.28 -1.39
CA ILE A 216 1.11 5.38 0.07
C ILE A 216 2.56 5.73 0.43
N PHE A 217 3.54 5.12 -0.25
CA PHE A 217 4.96 5.35 0.01
C PHE A 217 5.53 6.51 -0.83
N GLY A 218 5.08 7.73 -0.54
CA GLY A 218 5.77 8.96 -0.99
C GLY A 218 7.03 9.28 -0.18
N ARG A 219 7.23 8.57 0.93
CA ARG A 219 8.39 8.55 1.83
C ARG A 219 8.47 7.19 2.50
N GLN A 220 9.55 6.92 3.22
CA GLN A 220 9.77 5.67 3.97
C GLN A 220 8.94 5.62 5.27
N ALA A 221 7.64 5.92 5.20
CA ALA A 221 6.72 5.96 6.34
C ALA A 221 5.27 5.88 5.87
N ILE A 222 4.38 5.38 6.74
CA ILE A 222 2.93 5.42 6.61
C ILE A 222 2.39 6.47 7.60
N PRO A 223 2.22 7.74 7.17
CA PRO A 223 1.65 8.78 8.01
C PRO A 223 0.13 8.68 8.09
N MET A 224 -0.47 9.29 9.11
CA MET A 224 -1.92 9.51 9.12
C MET A 224 -2.34 10.44 7.98
N THR A 225 -3.27 9.97 7.16
CA THR A 225 -3.91 10.71 6.06
C THR A 225 -5.37 10.98 6.44
N TRP A 226 -5.77 12.26 6.37
CA TRP A 226 -7.13 12.69 6.75
C TRP A 226 -8.10 12.68 5.56
N ASP A 227 -7.58 13.01 4.38
CA ASP A 227 -8.31 12.95 3.11
C ASP A 227 -7.61 11.94 2.19
N PHE A 228 -8.26 10.81 1.93
CA PHE A 228 -7.76 9.79 1.02
C PHE A 228 -8.64 9.70 -0.22
N ALA A 229 -8.08 9.13 -1.27
CA ALA A 229 -8.77 8.86 -2.52
C ALA A 229 -8.74 7.37 -2.81
N GLU A 230 -9.85 6.88 -3.35
CA GLU A 230 -10.01 5.49 -3.74
C GLU A 230 -10.20 5.39 -5.24
N GLY A 231 -9.42 4.53 -5.88
CA GLY A 231 -9.45 4.31 -7.32
C GLY A 231 -10.30 3.09 -7.65
N ASN A 232 -11.09 3.18 -8.71
CA ASN A 232 -11.77 2.01 -9.25
C ASN A 232 -10.75 1.07 -9.92
N PRO A 233 -10.57 -0.18 -9.45
CA PRO A 233 -9.63 -1.14 -10.02
C PRO A 233 -9.90 -1.49 -11.50
N PHE A 234 -11.13 -1.28 -11.97
CA PHE A 234 -11.58 -1.53 -13.34
C PHE A 234 -11.60 -0.27 -14.22
N SER A 235 -11.09 0.85 -13.71
CA SER A 235 -10.99 2.08 -14.50
C SER A 235 -9.79 2.08 -15.43
N GLU A 236 -9.75 3.04 -16.35
CA GLU A 236 -8.56 3.34 -17.16
C GLU A 236 -7.61 4.35 -16.47
N SER A 237 -7.79 4.60 -15.16
CA SER A 237 -7.04 5.63 -14.41
C SER A 237 -5.91 5.07 -13.55
N SER A 238 -5.17 5.94 -12.85
CA SER A 238 -4.10 5.53 -11.93
C SER A 238 -4.65 4.58 -10.86
N GLY A 239 -3.88 3.54 -10.52
CA GLY A 239 -4.24 2.55 -9.51
C GLY A 239 -5.08 1.39 -10.02
N ASN A 240 -5.47 1.36 -11.30
CA ASN A 240 -6.23 0.24 -11.86
C ASN A 240 -5.42 -1.06 -11.98
N TRP A 241 -6.15 -2.18 -11.97
CA TRP A 241 -5.61 -3.53 -11.97
C TRP A 241 -4.78 -3.85 -13.21
N MET A 242 -5.30 -3.54 -14.40
CA MET A 242 -4.64 -3.87 -15.67
C MET A 242 -3.31 -3.14 -15.84
N ASN A 243 -3.26 -1.86 -15.46
CA ASN A 243 -2.02 -1.10 -15.45
C ASN A 243 -1.00 -1.70 -14.47
N ASN A 244 -1.43 -2.14 -13.28
CA ASN A 244 -0.54 -2.76 -12.30
C ASN A 244 0.09 -4.07 -12.83
N ILE A 245 -0.65 -4.87 -13.59
CA ILE A 245 -0.11 -6.04 -14.30
C ILE A 245 0.86 -5.59 -15.41
N GLU A 246 0.45 -4.64 -16.24
CA GLU A 246 1.20 -4.25 -17.44
C GLU A 246 2.60 -3.72 -17.08
N TRP A 247 2.72 -2.94 -16.00
CA TRP A 247 4.01 -2.45 -15.52
C TRP A 247 4.94 -3.59 -15.12
N GLY A 248 4.44 -4.59 -14.39
CA GLY A 248 5.22 -5.79 -14.05
C GLY A 248 5.66 -6.57 -15.29
N ALA A 249 4.73 -6.78 -16.23
CA ALA A 249 5.01 -7.47 -17.49
C ALA A 249 6.03 -6.73 -18.37
N LYS A 250 5.97 -5.39 -18.42
CA LYS A 250 6.97 -4.54 -19.09
C LYS A 250 8.35 -4.75 -18.49
N SER A 251 8.49 -4.74 -17.17
CA SER A 251 9.76 -5.00 -16.50
C SER A 251 10.31 -6.38 -16.82
N ILE A 252 9.49 -7.44 -16.74
CA ILE A 252 9.91 -8.82 -17.03
C ILE A 252 10.41 -8.97 -18.47
N ARG A 253 9.73 -8.37 -19.45
CA ARG A 253 10.14 -8.40 -20.87
C ARG A 253 11.52 -7.80 -21.13
N MET A 254 11.96 -6.89 -20.27
CA MET A 254 13.27 -6.25 -20.39
C MET A 254 14.39 -7.02 -19.67
N LEU A 255 14.06 -8.04 -18.88
CA LEU A 255 15.07 -8.85 -18.20
C LEU A 255 15.84 -9.72 -19.21
N PRO A 256 17.17 -9.84 -19.07
CA PRO A 256 17.98 -10.65 -19.97
C PRO A 256 17.74 -12.15 -19.74
N ALA A 257 16.74 -12.74 -20.40
CA ALA A 257 16.39 -14.16 -20.31
C ALA A 257 17.25 -15.07 -21.22
N ARG A 258 18.57 -14.81 -21.32
CA ARG A 258 19.45 -15.50 -22.29
C ARG A 258 20.28 -16.64 -21.70
N LYS A 259 20.45 -16.67 -20.39
CA LYS A 259 21.29 -17.66 -19.68
C LYS A 259 20.50 -18.26 -18.53
N LYS A 260 20.79 -19.52 -18.22
CA LYS A 260 20.32 -20.15 -16.98
C LYS A 260 21.05 -19.49 -15.81
N GLY A 261 20.31 -19.06 -14.80
CA GLY A 261 20.81 -18.53 -13.55
C GLY A 261 20.29 -19.35 -12.37
N PHE A 262 20.91 -19.18 -11.21
CA PHE A 262 20.42 -19.72 -9.95
C PHE A 262 20.28 -18.57 -8.95
N SER A 263 19.33 -18.68 -8.04
CA SER A 263 19.17 -17.78 -6.90
C SER A 263 19.02 -18.59 -5.63
N CYS A 264 19.65 -18.14 -4.56
CA CYS A 264 19.48 -18.69 -3.22
C CYS A 264 19.25 -17.52 -2.24
N GLN A 265 18.43 -17.76 -1.23
CA GLN A 265 18.32 -16.84 -0.10
C GLN A 265 19.41 -17.20 0.91
N ASP A 266 20.10 -16.19 1.42
CA ASP A 266 21.14 -16.34 2.44
C ASP A 266 21.19 -15.08 3.30
N ASP A 267 21.73 -15.20 4.51
CA ASP A 267 21.91 -14.10 5.43
C ASP A 267 23.16 -13.30 5.03
N ALA A 268 22.98 -12.00 4.75
CA ALA A 268 24.07 -11.13 4.31
C ALA A 268 25.26 -11.10 5.29
N SER A 269 25.02 -11.34 6.58
CA SER A 269 26.05 -11.38 7.63
C SER A 269 26.77 -12.72 7.78
N ARG A 270 26.29 -13.79 7.10
CA ARG A 270 26.79 -15.17 7.27
C ARG A 270 27.16 -15.85 5.95
N GLN A 271 26.67 -15.33 4.84
CA GLN A 271 26.90 -15.88 3.50
C GLN A 271 28.40 -15.86 3.15
N LYS A 272 28.83 -16.80 2.32
CA LYS A 272 30.22 -16.89 1.82
C LYS A 272 30.33 -16.60 0.32
N ILE A 273 29.21 -16.33 -0.35
CA ILE A 273 29.18 -16.09 -1.80
C ILE A 273 29.96 -14.83 -2.19
N SER A 274 30.12 -13.84 -1.30
CA SER A 274 30.89 -12.62 -1.55
C SER A 274 32.41 -12.77 -1.38
N MET A 275 32.90 -13.87 -0.77
CA MET A 275 34.31 -14.02 -0.44
C MET A 275 35.20 -13.87 -1.70
N GLY A 276 36.20 -12.99 -1.61
CA GLY A 276 37.14 -12.73 -2.70
C GLY A 276 36.53 -12.01 -3.91
N LYS A 277 35.36 -11.38 -3.78
CA LYS A 277 34.68 -10.63 -4.84
C LYS A 277 34.55 -9.16 -4.47
N ILE A 278 34.40 -8.31 -5.49
CA ILE A 278 33.98 -6.93 -5.31
C ILE A 278 32.45 -6.93 -5.27
N VAL A 279 31.90 -6.45 -4.15
CA VAL A 279 30.47 -6.26 -3.97
C VAL A 279 30.18 -4.76 -3.95
N SER A 280 29.23 -4.33 -4.77
CA SER A 280 28.67 -2.98 -4.73
C SER A 280 27.21 -3.10 -4.29
N THR A 281 26.88 -2.55 -3.14
CA THR A 281 25.55 -2.66 -2.52
C THR A 281 25.20 -1.38 -1.75
N ASP A 282 23.92 -1.20 -1.47
CA ASP A 282 23.39 -0.14 -0.60
C ASP A 282 23.03 -0.76 0.77
N PRO A 283 23.90 -0.67 1.79
CA PRO A 283 23.70 -1.34 3.07
C PRO A 283 22.56 -0.73 3.90
N PRO A 284 22.09 -1.41 4.97
CA PRO A 284 21.06 -0.89 5.86
C PRO A 284 21.40 0.48 6.46
N TYR A 285 20.39 1.34 6.58
CA TYR A 285 20.53 2.70 7.10
C TYR A 285 20.27 2.74 8.61
N TYR A 286 21.33 2.55 9.41
CA TYR A 286 21.39 2.71 10.88
C TYR A 286 20.01 2.80 11.56
N ASP A 287 19.51 4.01 11.85
CA ASP A 287 18.22 4.29 12.46
C ASP A 287 17.26 5.07 11.55
N ASN A 288 17.46 5.02 10.23
CA ASN A 288 16.74 5.90 9.30
C ASN A 288 15.52 5.25 8.64
N ILE A 289 15.52 3.94 8.39
CA ILE A 289 14.42 3.26 7.67
C ILE A 289 14.13 1.90 8.33
N PRO A 290 12.90 1.69 8.87
CA PRO A 290 12.49 0.39 9.40
C PRO A 290 11.90 -0.48 8.29
N TYR A 291 12.74 -1.10 7.47
CA TYR A 291 12.29 -1.89 6.32
C TYR A 291 11.41 -3.06 6.76
N ALA A 292 11.78 -3.79 7.82
CA ALA A 292 11.00 -4.96 8.24
C ALA A 292 9.61 -4.58 8.76
N ASP A 293 9.46 -3.44 9.45
CA ASP A 293 8.14 -2.96 9.90
C ASP A 293 7.28 -2.51 8.71
N LEU A 294 7.86 -1.75 7.77
CA LEU A 294 7.12 -1.26 6.59
C LEU A 294 6.79 -2.39 5.61
N SER A 295 7.63 -3.42 5.53
CA SER A 295 7.45 -4.54 4.59
C SER A 295 6.25 -5.41 4.94
N ASP A 296 5.81 -5.43 6.20
CA ASP A 296 4.61 -6.17 6.60
C ASP A 296 3.36 -5.69 5.85
N PHE A 297 3.31 -4.40 5.46
CA PHE A 297 2.24 -3.84 4.62
C PHE A 297 2.05 -4.63 3.33
N PHE A 298 3.14 -5.09 2.70
CA PHE A 298 3.08 -5.91 1.48
C PHE A 298 3.10 -7.41 1.78
N TYR A 299 3.83 -7.82 2.81
CA TYR A 299 4.05 -9.23 3.15
C TYR A 299 2.74 -9.97 3.41
N VAL A 300 1.78 -9.35 4.10
CA VAL A 300 0.48 -9.99 4.38
C VAL A 300 -0.27 -10.39 3.11
N TRP A 301 -0.21 -9.54 2.07
CA TRP A 301 -0.84 -9.79 0.78
C TRP A 301 -0.07 -10.82 -0.04
N LEU A 302 1.27 -10.68 -0.10
CA LEU A 302 2.13 -11.67 -0.77
C LEU A 302 1.97 -13.05 -0.15
N ARG A 303 1.94 -13.15 1.19
CA ARG A 303 1.69 -14.38 1.92
C ARG A 303 0.34 -14.97 1.59
N ARG A 304 -0.74 -14.17 1.62
CA ARG A 304 -2.08 -14.65 1.25
C ARG A 304 -2.08 -15.22 -0.17
N SER A 305 -1.47 -14.51 -1.12
CA SER A 305 -1.48 -14.88 -2.53
C SER A 305 -0.51 -15.99 -2.90
N LEU A 306 0.58 -16.23 -2.16
CA LEU A 306 1.69 -17.09 -2.60
C LEU A 306 2.14 -18.14 -1.58
N LYS A 307 1.54 -18.24 -0.39
CA LYS A 307 1.98 -19.24 0.61
C LYS A 307 1.92 -20.69 0.10
N SER A 308 0.94 -21.03 -0.74
CA SER A 308 0.84 -22.36 -1.38
C SER A 308 1.92 -22.60 -2.45
N VAL A 309 2.52 -21.52 -2.98
CA VAL A 309 3.55 -21.56 -4.02
C VAL A 309 4.95 -21.57 -3.39
N TYR A 310 5.19 -20.72 -2.38
CA TYR A 310 6.47 -20.61 -1.67
C TYR A 310 6.26 -20.73 -0.15
N PRO A 311 5.95 -21.93 0.36
CA PRO A 311 5.62 -22.12 1.77
C PRO A 311 6.78 -21.76 2.71
N GLU A 312 8.03 -21.95 2.28
CA GLU A 312 9.22 -21.60 3.06
C GLU A 312 9.41 -20.09 3.18
N LEU A 313 9.24 -19.35 2.07
CA LEU A 313 9.35 -17.88 2.07
C LEU A 313 8.24 -17.20 2.88
N PHE A 314 7.07 -17.83 2.96
CA PHE A 314 5.88 -17.29 3.62
C PHE A 314 5.48 -18.09 4.88
N ALA A 315 6.46 -18.73 5.52
CA ALA A 315 6.25 -19.56 6.70
C ALA A 315 5.81 -18.73 7.92
N THR A 316 6.42 -17.56 8.12
CA THR A 316 6.13 -16.67 9.25
C THR A 316 4.86 -15.85 9.04
N LEU A 317 4.29 -15.32 10.12
CA LEU A 317 3.12 -14.41 10.04
C LEU A 317 3.50 -13.00 9.60
N ALA A 318 4.73 -12.57 9.90
CA ALA A 318 5.28 -11.27 9.57
C ALA A 318 6.75 -11.42 9.12
N VAL A 319 7.31 -10.40 8.48
CA VAL A 319 8.72 -10.37 8.09
C VAL A 319 9.61 -10.51 9.34
N PRO A 320 10.79 -11.15 9.30
CA PRO A 320 11.69 -11.20 10.44
C PRO A 320 12.21 -9.79 10.82
N LYS A 321 12.13 -9.42 12.12
CA LYS A 321 12.58 -8.11 12.64
C LYS A 321 13.90 -8.18 13.40
N ALA A 322 14.22 -9.35 13.98
CA ALA A 322 15.36 -9.52 14.87
C ALA A 322 16.69 -9.52 14.09
N GLU A 323 16.64 -10.02 12.86
CA GLU A 323 17.77 -10.13 11.94
C GLU A 323 17.97 -8.86 11.09
N GLU A 324 17.03 -7.92 11.12
CA GLU A 324 17.19 -6.64 10.41
C GLU A 324 18.28 -5.81 11.10
N LEU A 325 19.35 -5.55 10.36
CA LEU A 325 20.53 -4.86 10.87
C LEU A 325 20.33 -3.33 10.93
N VAL A 326 19.58 -2.87 11.94
CA VAL A 326 19.21 -1.47 12.18
C VAL A 326 19.40 -1.12 13.66
N ALA A 327 19.70 0.15 13.95
CA ALA A 327 19.96 0.66 15.30
C ALA A 327 18.72 1.30 15.94
N PHE A 328 17.57 0.61 15.86
CA PHE A 328 16.35 1.10 16.49
C PHE A 328 16.28 0.74 17.97
N ALA A 329 16.40 1.73 18.85
CA ALA A 329 16.41 1.52 20.31
C ALA A 329 15.23 0.73 20.88
N TYR A 330 14.04 0.77 20.25
CA TYR A 330 12.87 0.02 20.69
C TYR A 330 12.93 -1.49 20.39
N ARG A 331 13.93 -1.93 19.60
CA ARG A 331 14.19 -3.34 19.27
C ARG A 331 15.29 -3.98 20.11
N HIS A 332 15.98 -3.18 20.93
CA HIS A 332 17.15 -3.59 21.70
C HIS A 332 17.08 -3.02 23.13
N ASP A 333 18.11 -3.23 23.93
CA ASP A 333 18.24 -2.72 25.29
C ASP A 333 18.58 -1.21 25.32
N GLY A 334 17.78 -0.42 24.61
CA GLY A 334 17.99 1.01 24.43
C GLY A 334 19.02 1.36 23.35
N LYS A 335 19.52 2.59 23.39
CA LYS A 335 20.39 3.13 22.34
C LYS A 335 21.73 2.41 22.23
N SER A 336 22.37 2.12 23.36
CA SER A 336 23.69 1.44 23.38
C SER A 336 23.59 0.04 22.78
N GLY A 337 22.59 -0.75 23.21
CA GLY A 337 22.40 -2.10 22.66
C GLY A 337 22.09 -2.11 21.16
N ALA A 338 21.35 -1.11 20.68
CA ALA A 338 21.07 -0.95 19.25
C ALA A 338 22.31 -0.58 18.43
N GLU A 339 23.15 0.31 18.97
CA GLU A 339 24.44 0.69 18.37
C GLU A 339 25.40 -0.52 18.30
N ASP A 340 25.55 -1.23 19.43
CA ASP A 340 26.40 -2.42 19.51
C ASP A 340 25.93 -3.52 18.54
N PHE A 341 24.62 -3.77 18.47
CA PHE A 341 24.05 -4.73 17.52
C PHE A 341 24.38 -4.36 16.07
N PHE A 342 24.16 -3.09 15.70
CA PHE A 342 24.43 -2.62 14.34
C PHE A 342 25.91 -2.70 13.98
N LEU A 343 26.79 -2.17 14.83
CA LEU A 343 28.24 -2.11 14.55
C LEU A 343 28.85 -3.51 14.45
N ASN A 344 28.48 -4.41 15.36
CA ASN A 344 28.97 -5.79 15.32
C ASN A 344 28.44 -6.54 14.10
N GLY A 345 27.15 -6.44 13.79
CA GLY A 345 26.57 -7.10 12.62
C GLY A 345 27.13 -6.55 11.29
N MET A 346 27.35 -5.24 11.19
CA MET A 346 27.98 -4.63 10.00
C MET A 346 29.43 -5.06 9.87
N THR A 347 30.17 -5.16 10.99
CA THR A 347 31.54 -5.65 10.98
C THR A 347 31.60 -7.10 10.48
N ASN A 348 30.70 -7.97 10.97
CA ASN A 348 30.63 -9.36 10.52
C ASN A 348 30.25 -9.47 9.03
N ALA A 349 29.31 -8.65 8.55
CA ALA A 349 28.90 -8.67 7.14
C ALA A 349 30.00 -8.20 6.15
N MET A 350 30.99 -7.45 6.64
CA MET A 350 32.10 -6.91 5.84
C MET A 350 33.36 -7.79 5.85
N GLN A 351 33.40 -8.85 6.66
CA GLN A 351 34.51 -9.80 6.75
C GLN A 351 34.37 -10.96 5.76
#